data_AF-A0A521QIK1-F1
#
_entry.id   AF-A0A521QIK1-F1
#
_cell.length_a   1.000
_cell.length_b   1.000
_cell.length_c   1.000
_cell.angle_alpha   90.00
_cell.angle_beta   90.00
_cell.angle_gamma   90.00
#
_symmetry.space_group_name_H-M   'P 1'
#
loop_
_entity.id
_entity.type
_entity.pdbx_description
1 polymer ?
#
loop_
_entity_poly.entity_id
_entity_poly.type
_entity_poly.pdbx_seq_one_letter_code
_entity_poly.pdbx_strand_id
1 'polypeptide(L)'
;MSVAVLTFDSVTKLPPEADGAVVITGSHAAVYAAYMSAKYGCRAAIHHDAGIGKDEAGVSGLAYADKLGMAMAAVATASARIGDAADLQRRGIISRANGLAMKCGVVPGIPVGEAAELLKQAPWPHVMPPAKGESRHLVESVICADSASLLIPEDQGRIVATGSHGALNAAAATAPFQPLLLMFNDAGFGADRGGVLALAELDKHGIAAIAVAAQSACIGDGRSTLQDGIISDANAAAYRLDARVGGSALALARAVAEKHKER
;
A
#
# COMPACT_ATOMS: atom_id res chain seq x y z
N MET A 1 5.30 -14.25 29.02
CA MET A 1 4.58 -12.97 28.77
C MET A 1 3.56 -13.23 27.68
N SER A 2 2.35 -12.66 27.77
CA SER A 2 1.34 -12.79 26.72
C SER A 2 1.75 -12.01 25.48
N VAL A 3 1.69 -12.63 24.30
CA VAL A 3 1.96 -11.94 23.02
C VAL A 3 0.80 -10.99 22.71
N ALA A 4 1.10 -9.71 22.48
CA ALA A 4 0.10 -8.70 22.12
C ALA A 4 -0.30 -8.78 20.64
N VAL A 5 -1.51 -8.33 20.33
CA VAL A 5 -1.97 -8.05 18.96
C VAL A 5 -2.19 -6.55 18.84
N LEU A 6 -1.53 -5.90 17.89
CA LEU A 6 -1.61 -4.46 17.70
C LEU A 6 -2.06 -4.10 16.28
N THR A 7 -2.85 -3.04 16.15
CA THR A 7 -3.35 -2.54 14.87
C THR A 7 -2.77 -1.17 14.54
N PHE A 8 -2.26 -0.99 13.32
CA PHE A 8 -1.78 0.31 12.84
C PHE A 8 -2.12 0.53 11.36
N ASP A 9 -2.64 1.69 11.00
CA ASP A 9 -3.03 1.96 9.61
C ASP A 9 -1.85 2.01 8.62
N SER A 10 -0.62 2.13 9.15
CA SER A 10 0.62 2.03 8.38
C SER A 10 1.70 1.26 9.14
N VAL A 11 2.42 0.39 8.44
CA VAL A 11 3.61 -0.30 8.94
C VAL A 11 4.86 0.59 8.96
N THR A 12 4.83 1.77 8.33
CA THR A 12 6.04 2.62 8.16
C THR A 12 6.51 3.28 9.45
N LYS A 13 5.67 3.30 10.50
CA LYS A 13 5.96 3.88 11.81
C LYS A 13 5.30 3.06 12.92
N LEU A 14 5.89 1.92 13.27
CA LEU A 14 5.45 1.13 14.42
C LEU A 14 6.13 1.62 15.71
N PRO A 15 5.44 1.61 16.85
CA PRO A 15 6.03 2.02 18.12
C PRO A 15 6.85 0.87 18.75
N PRO A 16 7.67 1.13 19.79
CA PRO A 16 8.51 0.10 20.41
C PRO A 16 7.76 -1.14 20.91
N GLU A 17 6.48 -1.00 21.27
CA GLU A 17 5.61 -2.09 21.72
C GLU A 17 5.30 -3.12 20.61
N ALA A 18 5.63 -2.82 19.35
CA ALA A 18 5.48 -3.76 18.25
C ALA A 18 6.53 -4.88 18.28
N ASP A 19 7.62 -4.71 19.03
CA ASP A 19 8.65 -5.72 19.21
C ASP A 19 8.09 -6.96 19.92
N GLY A 20 8.17 -8.11 19.25
CA GLY A 20 7.60 -9.38 19.71
C GLY A 20 6.08 -9.51 19.61
N ALA A 21 5.36 -8.48 19.15
CA ALA A 21 3.92 -8.49 18.95
C ALA A 21 3.50 -9.10 17.59
N VAL A 22 2.23 -9.50 17.49
CA VAL A 22 1.58 -9.73 16.20
C VAL A 22 0.98 -8.40 15.74
N VAL A 23 1.34 -7.94 14.55
CA VAL A 23 0.80 -6.68 14.01
C VAL A 23 -0.17 -6.92 12.88
N ILE A 24 -1.29 -6.20 12.89
CA ILE A 24 -2.22 -6.08 11.78
C ILE A 24 -2.07 -4.67 11.24
N THR A 25 -1.74 -4.51 9.95
CA THR A 25 -1.59 -3.16 9.40
C THR A 25 -2.38 -2.93 8.12
N GLY A 26 -2.79 -1.67 7.93
CA GLY A 26 -3.47 -1.21 6.72
C GLY A 26 -2.56 -1.16 5.49
N SER A 27 -1.27 -1.51 5.58
CA SER A 27 -0.37 -1.55 4.43
C SER A 27 -0.59 -2.82 3.58
N HIS A 28 -0.10 -2.81 2.33
CA HIS A 28 -0.11 -4.00 1.48
C HIS A 28 0.97 -5.01 1.91
N ALA A 29 0.75 -6.30 1.64
CA ALA A 29 1.64 -7.41 2.00
C ALA A 29 2.89 -7.55 1.11
N ALA A 30 3.41 -6.44 0.58
CA ALA A 30 4.58 -6.44 -0.29
C ALA A 30 5.90 -6.46 0.49
N VAL A 31 7.01 -6.63 -0.24
CA VAL A 31 8.36 -6.80 0.34
C VAL A 31 8.76 -5.71 1.33
N TYR A 32 8.48 -4.42 1.03
CA TYR A 32 8.88 -3.34 1.95
C TYR A 32 8.09 -3.36 3.26
N ALA A 33 6.79 -3.67 3.23
CA ALA A 33 5.98 -3.82 4.43
C ALA A 33 6.43 -5.01 5.30
N ALA A 34 6.78 -6.13 4.66
CA ALA A 34 7.37 -7.28 5.35
C ALA A 34 8.72 -6.93 6.00
N TYR A 35 9.58 -6.18 5.29
CA TYR A 35 10.82 -5.64 5.85
C TYR A 35 10.56 -4.74 7.06
N MET A 36 9.60 -3.82 6.99
CA MET A 36 9.31 -2.91 8.09
C MET A 36 8.81 -3.67 9.34
N SER A 37 7.89 -4.63 9.18
CA SER A 37 7.47 -5.49 10.28
C SER A 37 8.65 -6.22 10.94
N ALA A 38 9.56 -6.80 10.14
CA ALA A 38 10.76 -7.46 10.68
C ALA A 38 11.74 -6.46 11.34
N LYS A 39 11.91 -5.27 10.75
CA LYS A 39 12.78 -4.21 11.27
C LYS A 39 12.32 -3.69 12.62
N TYR A 40 11.01 -3.65 12.86
CA TYR A 40 10.42 -3.28 14.15
C TYR A 40 10.35 -4.45 15.15
N GLY A 41 10.90 -5.62 14.80
CA GLY A 41 10.98 -6.77 15.69
C GLY A 41 9.67 -7.53 15.86
N CYS A 42 8.68 -7.33 14.99
CA CYS A 42 7.40 -8.02 15.10
C CYS A 42 7.59 -9.54 15.05
N ARG A 43 6.82 -10.27 15.87
CA ARG A 43 6.77 -11.75 15.84
C ARG A 43 6.12 -12.25 14.57
N ALA A 44 5.03 -11.61 14.17
CA ALA A 44 4.28 -11.93 12.96
C ALA A 44 3.52 -10.70 12.45
N ALA A 45 3.13 -10.73 11.17
CA ALA A 45 2.41 -9.64 10.54
C ALA A 45 1.22 -10.10 9.70
N ILE A 46 0.14 -9.33 9.70
CA ILE A 46 -1.01 -9.47 8.82
C ILE A 46 -1.20 -8.14 8.08
N HIS A 47 -1.08 -8.18 6.75
CA HIS A 47 -1.20 -7.00 5.88
C HIS A 47 -2.27 -7.23 4.81
N HIS A 48 -2.65 -6.21 4.05
CA HIS A 48 -3.67 -6.33 2.99
C HIS A 48 -3.09 -6.92 1.69
N ASP A 49 -3.81 -7.78 0.96
CA ASP A 49 -3.27 -8.38 -0.28
C ASP A 49 -3.30 -7.44 -1.51
N ALA A 50 -4.01 -6.31 -1.41
CA ALA A 50 -4.06 -5.24 -2.43
C ALA A 50 -4.42 -5.73 -3.84
N GLY A 51 -5.37 -6.65 -3.90
CA GLY A 51 -5.88 -7.29 -5.10
C GLY A 51 -4.96 -8.39 -5.61
N ILE A 52 -3.91 -8.76 -4.85
CA ILE A 52 -2.71 -9.51 -5.25
C ILE A 52 -1.90 -8.71 -6.27
N GLY A 53 -2.57 -8.15 -7.27
CA GLY A 53 -2.05 -7.21 -8.24
C GLY A 53 -1.19 -7.86 -9.31
N LYS A 54 -0.74 -7.02 -10.24
CA LYS A 54 0.23 -7.40 -11.27
C LYS A 54 1.45 -8.05 -10.63
N ASP A 55 1.89 -9.16 -11.22
CA ASP A 55 3.05 -9.94 -10.79
C ASP A 55 3.03 -10.35 -9.30
N GLU A 56 1.84 -10.47 -8.70
CA GLU A 56 1.63 -10.72 -7.27
C GLU A 56 2.27 -9.68 -6.34
N ALA A 57 2.48 -8.45 -6.84
CA ALA A 57 3.18 -7.39 -6.12
C ALA A 57 2.62 -7.13 -4.71
N GLY A 58 1.30 -7.18 -4.56
CA GLY A 58 0.58 -6.94 -3.31
C GLY A 58 0.86 -7.96 -2.21
N VAL A 59 1.33 -9.18 -2.55
CA VAL A 59 1.66 -10.26 -1.59
C VAL A 59 3.12 -10.71 -1.67
N SER A 60 3.95 -10.02 -2.45
CA SER A 60 5.37 -10.33 -2.68
C SER A 60 6.21 -10.42 -1.39
N GLY A 61 5.73 -9.84 -0.28
CA GLY A 61 6.38 -9.87 1.02
C GLY A 61 6.27 -11.20 1.76
N LEU A 62 5.32 -12.08 1.42
CA LEU A 62 5.12 -13.35 2.13
C LEU A 62 6.36 -14.26 2.05
N ALA A 63 6.88 -14.46 0.85
CA ALA A 63 8.09 -15.26 0.62
C ALA A 63 9.34 -14.60 1.21
N TYR A 64 9.38 -13.26 1.25
CA TYR A 64 10.47 -12.53 1.89
C TYR A 64 10.44 -12.68 3.41
N ALA A 65 9.26 -12.58 4.05
CA ALA A 65 9.08 -12.80 5.47
C ALA A 65 9.47 -14.22 5.89
N ASP A 66 9.12 -15.24 5.08
CA ASP A 66 9.56 -16.63 5.32
C ASP A 66 11.08 -16.74 5.37
N LYS A 67 11.80 -16.09 4.44
CA LYS A 67 13.28 -16.07 4.42
C LYS A 67 13.88 -15.37 5.65
N LEU A 68 13.15 -14.44 6.25
CA LEU A 68 13.53 -13.76 7.49
C LEU A 68 13.16 -14.55 8.76
N GLY A 69 12.46 -15.69 8.61
CA GLY A 69 11.96 -16.45 9.75
C GLY A 69 10.74 -15.83 10.44
N MET A 70 10.03 -14.92 9.77
CA MET A 70 8.84 -14.24 10.30
C MET A 70 7.56 -14.83 9.70
N ALA A 71 6.59 -15.18 10.54
CA ALA A 71 5.27 -15.60 10.06
C ALA A 71 4.49 -14.38 9.52
N MET A 72 3.86 -14.55 8.37
CA MET A 72 3.10 -13.46 7.74
C MET A 72 1.89 -13.98 6.96
N ALA A 73 0.80 -13.22 7.01
CA ALA A 73 -0.41 -13.48 6.24
C ALA A 73 -0.91 -12.21 5.53
N ALA A 74 -1.77 -12.40 4.53
CA ALA A 74 -2.40 -11.34 3.77
C ALA A 74 -3.93 -11.42 3.87
N VAL A 75 -4.59 -10.27 3.97
CA VAL A 75 -6.05 -10.12 4.04
C VAL A 75 -6.63 -9.95 2.65
N ALA A 76 -7.71 -10.66 2.36
CA ALA A 76 -8.45 -10.59 1.11
C ALA A 76 -9.00 -9.19 0.87
N THR A 77 -8.65 -8.59 -0.28
CA THR A 77 -9.10 -7.24 -0.66
C THR A 77 -10.61 -7.05 -0.59
N ALA A 78 -11.39 -8.03 -1.02
CA ALA A 78 -12.85 -7.93 -0.99
C ALA A 78 -13.43 -7.92 0.45
N SER A 79 -12.66 -8.28 1.47
CA SER A 79 -13.14 -8.45 2.84
C SER A 79 -12.90 -7.24 3.75
N ALA A 80 -11.99 -6.34 3.41
CA ALA A 80 -11.59 -5.22 4.28
C ALA A 80 -11.11 -4.00 3.50
N ARG A 81 -10.94 -2.89 4.21
CA ARG A 81 -10.38 -1.63 3.67
C ARG A 81 -8.87 -1.57 3.91
N ILE A 82 -8.09 -1.55 2.84
CA ILE A 82 -6.69 -1.16 2.92
C ILE A 82 -6.57 0.25 3.54
N GLY A 83 -5.53 0.46 4.34
CA GLY A 83 -5.32 1.69 5.11
C GLY A 83 -6.13 1.82 6.41
N ASP A 84 -6.92 0.82 6.80
CA ASP A 84 -7.73 0.80 8.04
C ASP A 84 -7.53 -0.53 8.80
N ALA A 85 -6.56 -0.54 9.72
CA ALA A 85 -6.18 -1.77 10.42
C ALA A 85 -7.27 -2.29 11.37
N ALA A 86 -8.08 -1.39 11.94
CA ALA A 86 -9.20 -1.77 12.77
C ALA A 86 -10.28 -2.51 11.96
N ASP A 87 -10.52 -2.08 10.72
CA ASP A 87 -11.42 -2.78 9.80
C ASP A 87 -10.88 -4.13 9.35
N LEU A 88 -9.57 -4.23 9.05
CA LEU A 88 -8.90 -5.51 8.80
C LEU A 88 -9.12 -6.48 9.97
N GLN A 89 -8.87 -6.04 11.20
CA GLN A 89 -9.06 -6.88 12.39
C GLN A 89 -10.51 -7.32 12.57
N ARG A 90 -11.45 -6.40 12.36
CA ARG A 90 -12.88 -6.60 12.64
C ARG A 90 -13.58 -7.53 11.67
N ARG A 91 -13.29 -7.45 10.36
CA ARG A 91 -14.01 -8.20 9.32
C ARG A 91 -13.14 -8.88 8.27
N GLY A 92 -11.83 -8.67 8.30
CA GLY A 92 -10.93 -9.21 7.30
C GLY A 92 -10.90 -10.74 7.30
N ILE A 93 -10.69 -11.31 6.12
CA ILE A 93 -10.51 -12.75 5.88
C ILE A 93 -9.12 -12.97 5.30
N ILE A 94 -8.39 -13.98 5.76
CA ILE A 94 -7.06 -14.30 5.22
C ILE A 94 -7.19 -14.83 3.78
N SER A 95 -6.43 -14.27 2.85
CA SER A 95 -6.34 -14.75 1.46
C SER A 95 -5.10 -15.60 1.19
N ARG A 96 -3.98 -15.28 1.87
CA ARG A 96 -2.69 -15.96 1.72
C ARG A 96 -1.96 -16.00 3.06
N ALA A 97 -1.11 -17.00 3.23
CA ALA A 97 -0.23 -17.14 4.38
C ALA A 97 1.10 -17.74 3.90
N ASN A 98 2.20 -17.33 4.52
CA ASN A 98 3.50 -17.94 4.27
C ASN A 98 3.65 -19.26 5.04
N GLY A 99 4.72 -20.02 4.79
CA GLY A 99 4.88 -21.36 5.35
C GLY A 99 4.92 -21.38 6.87
N LEU A 100 5.51 -20.35 7.50
CA LEU A 100 5.54 -20.22 8.96
C LEU A 100 4.16 -19.92 9.56
N ALA A 101 3.38 -19.04 8.93
CA ALA A 101 2.02 -18.76 9.35
C ALA A 101 1.12 -20.01 9.20
N MET A 102 1.26 -20.75 8.10
CA MET A 102 0.53 -22.01 7.88
C MET A 102 0.84 -23.07 8.94
N LYS A 103 2.09 -23.18 9.39
CA LYS A 103 2.47 -24.08 10.51
C LYS A 103 1.82 -23.69 11.83
N CYS A 104 1.42 -22.42 11.98
CA CYS A 104 0.67 -21.95 13.12
C CYS A 104 -0.84 -22.18 12.99
N GLY A 105 -1.31 -22.78 11.88
CA GLY A 105 -2.72 -23.01 11.59
C GLY A 105 -3.40 -21.91 10.78
N VAL A 106 -2.68 -20.86 10.38
CA VAL A 106 -3.26 -19.78 9.56
C VAL A 106 -3.43 -20.27 8.12
N VAL A 107 -4.68 -20.42 7.68
CA VAL A 107 -5.03 -20.85 6.32
C VAL A 107 -5.97 -19.83 5.66
N PRO A 108 -5.98 -19.72 4.32
CA PRO A 108 -6.95 -18.87 3.64
C PRO A 108 -8.39 -19.21 4.02
N GLY A 109 -9.22 -18.18 4.20
CA GLY A 109 -10.63 -18.31 4.56
C GLY A 109 -10.95 -18.06 6.03
N ILE A 110 -9.97 -18.09 6.94
CA ILE A 110 -10.22 -17.79 8.36
C ILE A 110 -10.28 -16.27 8.63
N PRO A 111 -11.01 -15.82 9.67
CA PRO A 111 -11.02 -14.42 10.09
C PRO A 111 -9.65 -13.93 10.56
N VAL A 112 -9.34 -12.65 10.33
CA VAL A 112 -8.08 -12.00 10.78
C VAL A 112 -7.91 -12.09 12.29
N GLY A 113 -8.98 -11.93 13.07
CA GLY A 113 -8.91 -12.07 14.53
C GLY A 113 -8.44 -13.45 14.98
N GLU A 114 -8.95 -14.51 14.35
CA GLU A 114 -8.52 -15.89 14.62
C GLU A 114 -7.07 -16.11 14.17
N ALA A 115 -6.71 -15.64 12.97
CA ALA A 115 -5.34 -15.72 12.47
C ALA A 115 -4.35 -15.01 13.40
N ALA A 116 -4.69 -13.84 13.94
CA ALA A 116 -3.82 -13.09 14.84
C ALA A 116 -3.56 -13.84 16.15
N GLU A 117 -4.57 -14.53 16.71
CA GLU A 117 -4.41 -15.39 17.88
C GLU A 117 -3.51 -16.60 17.57
N LEU A 118 -3.72 -17.25 16.42
CA LEU A 118 -2.87 -18.34 15.94
C LEU A 118 -1.43 -17.89 15.69
N LEU A 119 -1.19 -16.64 15.30
CA LEU A 119 0.17 -16.13 15.09
C LEU A 119 0.93 -15.84 16.39
N LYS A 120 0.28 -15.85 17.55
CA LYS A 120 0.98 -15.69 18.84
C LYS A 120 1.97 -16.82 19.14
N GLN A 121 1.73 -18.00 18.58
CA GLN A 121 2.62 -19.17 18.70
C GLN A 121 3.72 -19.21 17.62
N ALA A 122 3.76 -18.23 16.70
CA ALA A 122 4.80 -18.17 15.69
C ALA A 122 6.20 -18.00 16.33
N PRO A 123 7.25 -18.59 15.72
CA PRO A 123 8.62 -18.24 16.06
C PRO A 123 8.81 -16.73 15.98
N TRP A 124 9.49 -16.14 16.96
CA TRP A 124 9.83 -14.73 16.95
C TRP A 124 11.27 -14.57 16.43
N PRO A 125 11.46 -13.99 15.23
CA PRO A 125 12.79 -13.71 14.73
C PRO A 125 13.39 -12.53 15.49
N HIS A 126 14.51 -12.77 16.18
CA HIS A 126 15.27 -11.73 16.89
C HIS A 126 16.32 -11.05 16.01
N VAL A 127 16.45 -11.48 14.75
CA VAL A 127 17.50 -11.04 13.84
C VAL A 127 17.02 -9.84 13.04
N MET A 128 17.84 -8.79 13.01
CA MET A 128 17.55 -7.65 12.16
C MET A 128 17.63 -8.00 10.68
N PRO A 129 16.62 -7.64 9.87
CA PRO A 129 16.64 -7.94 8.45
C PRO A 129 17.72 -7.10 7.74
N PRO A 130 18.28 -7.58 6.61
CA PRO A 130 19.12 -6.76 5.75
C PRO A 130 18.41 -5.46 5.37
N ALA A 131 19.14 -4.34 5.40
CA ALA A 131 18.58 -3.04 5.13
C ALA A 131 17.89 -3.00 3.75
N LYS A 132 16.66 -2.50 3.74
CA LYS A 132 15.87 -2.26 2.54
C LYS A 132 15.33 -0.85 2.57
N GLY A 133 15.43 -0.16 1.44
CA GLY A 133 14.91 1.18 1.23
C GLY A 133 13.76 1.18 0.24
N GLU A 134 13.02 2.28 0.25
CA GLU A 134 12.14 2.69 -0.84
C GLU A 134 12.89 3.67 -1.73
N SER A 135 12.47 3.78 -2.98
CA SER A 135 13.14 4.60 -3.98
C SER A 135 12.27 5.76 -4.44
N ARG A 136 12.95 6.84 -4.84
CA ARG A 136 12.36 7.99 -5.51
C ARG A 136 13.15 8.25 -6.78
N HIS A 137 12.47 8.25 -7.92
CA HIS A 137 13.04 8.39 -9.24
C HIS A 137 12.39 9.55 -9.98
N LEU A 138 13.15 10.23 -10.82
CA LEU A 138 12.59 11.12 -11.83
C LEU A 138 12.54 10.34 -13.16
N VAL A 139 11.35 10.16 -13.70
CA VAL A 139 11.12 9.54 -15.03
C VAL A 139 10.47 10.59 -15.90
N GLU A 140 11.18 11.02 -16.95
CA GLU A 140 10.81 12.21 -17.73
C GLU A 140 10.66 13.42 -16.78
N SER A 141 9.46 14.00 -16.69
CA SER A 141 9.13 15.09 -15.76
C SER A 141 8.28 14.66 -14.57
N VAL A 142 8.12 13.34 -14.35
CA VAL A 142 7.27 12.77 -13.30
C VAL A 142 8.11 12.22 -12.17
N ILE A 143 7.75 12.57 -10.93
CA ILE A 143 8.33 11.97 -9.74
C ILE A 143 7.66 10.62 -9.50
N CYS A 144 8.44 9.54 -9.59
CA CYS A 144 8.01 8.20 -9.25
C CYS A 144 8.52 7.85 -7.86
N ALA A 145 7.62 7.74 -6.88
CA ALA A 145 7.95 7.41 -5.51
C ALA A 145 7.34 6.06 -5.12
N ASP A 146 8.11 5.16 -4.53
CA ASP A 146 7.57 3.84 -4.15
C ASP A 146 6.48 3.94 -3.06
N SER A 147 6.46 5.03 -2.30
CA SER A 147 5.43 5.32 -1.30
C SER A 147 5.04 6.79 -1.23
N ALA A 148 3.78 7.04 -0.86
CA ALA A 148 3.23 8.35 -0.54
C ALA A 148 4.00 9.07 0.58
N SER A 149 4.67 8.35 1.48
CA SER A 149 5.48 8.96 2.54
C SER A 149 6.81 9.56 2.07
N LEU A 150 7.17 9.35 0.80
CA LEU A 150 8.39 9.91 0.19
C LEU A 150 8.16 11.25 -0.52
N LEU A 151 6.93 11.78 -0.48
CA LEU A 151 6.68 13.13 -0.98
C LEU A 151 7.37 14.16 -0.09
N ILE A 152 7.81 15.24 -0.72
CA ILE A 152 8.56 16.34 -0.09
C ILE A 152 8.00 17.70 -0.55
N PRO A 153 8.30 18.82 0.13
CA PRO A 153 7.83 20.15 -0.25
C PRO A 153 8.13 20.54 -1.71
N GLU A 154 9.23 20.05 -2.28
CA GLU A 154 9.63 20.29 -3.67
C GLU A 154 8.76 19.55 -4.71
N ASP A 155 7.79 18.74 -4.28
CA ASP A 155 6.79 18.11 -5.14
C ASP A 155 5.58 19.01 -5.42
N GLN A 156 5.55 20.22 -4.85
CA GLN A 156 4.51 21.21 -5.13
C GLN A 156 4.41 21.51 -6.63
N GLY A 157 3.18 21.42 -7.15
CA GLY A 157 2.89 21.63 -8.57
C GLY A 157 3.46 20.56 -9.50
N ARG A 158 4.04 19.46 -8.99
CA ARG A 158 4.58 18.38 -9.81
C ARG A 158 3.56 17.27 -10.07
N ILE A 159 3.83 16.48 -11.10
CA ILE A 159 3.15 15.20 -11.33
C ILE A 159 3.90 14.14 -10.53
N VAL A 160 3.18 13.39 -9.70
CA VAL A 160 3.75 12.38 -8.82
C VAL A 160 3.01 11.06 -8.98
N ALA A 161 3.72 10.02 -9.39
CA ALA A 161 3.24 8.65 -9.41
C ALA A 161 3.74 7.90 -8.19
N THR A 162 2.83 7.33 -7.41
CA THR A 162 3.17 6.60 -6.19
C THR A 162 2.98 5.10 -6.37
N GLY A 163 3.80 4.30 -5.69
CA GLY A 163 3.55 2.87 -5.46
C GLY A 163 2.51 2.61 -4.37
N SER A 164 1.90 3.65 -3.77
CA SER A 164 0.91 3.50 -2.70
C SER A 164 -0.50 3.30 -3.22
N HIS A 165 -1.35 2.74 -2.37
CA HIS A 165 -2.80 2.75 -2.58
C HIS A 165 -3.42 4.11 -2.25
N GLY A 166 -4.58 4.41 -2.82
CA GLY A 166 -5.33 5.65 -2.60
C GLY A 166 -6.27 5.58 -1.39
N ALA A 167 -5.87 4.97 -0.27
CA ALA A 167 -6.71 4.93 0.94
C ALA A 167 -6.73 6.28 1.66
N LEU A 168 -7.68 6.50 2.57
CA LEU A 168 -7.90 7.82 3.19
C LEU A 168 -6.64 8.40 3.87
N ASN A 169 -5.81 7.56 4.48
CA ASN A 169 -4.53 7.97 5.07
C ASN A 169 -3.52 8.52 4.04
N ALA A 170 -3.59 8.09 2.78
CA ALA A 170 -2.74 8.60 1.71
C ALA A 170 -3.03 10.09 1.43
N ALA A 171 -4.29 10.52 1.47
CA ALA A 171 -4.63 11.94 1.30
C ALA A 171 -3.97 12.81 2.38
N ALA A 172 -4.01 12.38 3.64
CA ALA A 172 -3.35 13.10 4.73
C ALA A 172 -1.81 13.15 4.55
N ALA A 173 -1.22 12.08 4.00
CA ALA A 173 0.21 12.01 3.76
C ALA A 173 0.67 12.87 2.57
N THR A 174 -0.18 13.10 1.56
CA THR A 174 0.23 13.76 0.31
C THR A 174 -0.33 15.18 0.13
N ALA A 175 -1.50 15.50 0.68
CA ALA A 175 -2.15 16.80 0.49
C ALA A 175 -1.30 18.01 0.93
N PRO A 176 -0.50 17.96 2.01
CA PRO A 176 0.35 19.09 2.41
C PRO A 176 1.36 19.52 1.35
N PHE A 177 1.74 18.65 0.43
CA PHE A 177 2.75 18.93 -0.60
C PHE A 177 2.17 19.52 -1.89
N GLN A 178 0.84 19.59 -2.02
CA GLN A 178 0.14 20.25 -3.14
C GLN A 178 0.67 19.89 -4.55
N PRO A 179 0.80 18.60 -4.90
CA PRO A 179 1.15 18.19 -6.27
C PRO A 179 0.06 18.58 -7.26
N LEU A 180 0.44 18.76 -8.53
CA LEU A 180 -0.48 19.05 -9.62
C LEU A 180 -1.37 17.84 -9.95
N LEU A 181 -0.77 16.64 -9.98
CA LEU A 181 -1.44 15.38 -10.26
C LEU A 181 -0.80 14.25 -9.44
N LEU A 182 -1.61 13.54 -8.67
CA LEU A 182 -1.23 12.33 -7.93
C LEU A 182 -1.75 11.07 -8.62
N MET A 183 -0.92 10.02 -8.62
CA MET A 183 -1.31 8.69 -9.08
C MET A 183 -1.11 7.66 -7.97
N PHE A 184 -2.15 6.90 -7.70
CA PHE A 184 -2.15 5.79 -6.76
C PHE A 184 -2.46 4.47 -7.48
N ASN A 185 -2.23 3.36 -6.80
CA ASN A 185 -2.80 2.06 -7.15
C ASN A 185 -4.20 1.93 -6.49
N ASP A 186 -5.19 1.37 -7.17
CA ASP A 186 -6.51 1.17 -6.56
C ASP A 186 -6.56 0.02 -5.55
N ALA A 187 -5.51 -0.80 -5.49
CA ALA A 187 -5.42 -1.99 -4.63
C ALA A 187 -6.63 -2.93 -4.78
N GLY A 188 -7.24 -2.98 -5.98
CA GLY A 188 -8.44 -3.74 -6.26
C GLY A 188 -9.73 -3.14 -5.69
N PHE A 189 -9.72 -1.84 -5.38
CA PHE A 189 -10.75 -1.04 -4.69
C PHE A 189 -11.01 -1.46 -3.24
N GLY A 190 -11.10 -2.75 -2.96
CA GLY A 190 -11.39 -3.31 -1.64
C GLY A 190 -12.82 -3.04 -1.16
N ALA A 191 -13.11 -3.49 0.06
CA ALA A 191 -14.40 -3.25 0.68
C ALA A 191 -14.68 -1.74 0.78
N ASP A 192 -15.92 -1.33 0.50
CA ASP A 192 -16.37 0.07 0.54
C ASP A 192 -15.50 1.03 -0.31
N ARG A 193 -14.82 0.52 -1.35
CA ARG A 193 -13.85 1.26 -2.18
C ARG A 193 -12.69 1.86 -1.39
N GLY A 194 -12.30 1.21 -0.28
CA GLY A 194 -11.23 1.66 0.61
C GLY A 194 -9.93 2.08 -0.07
N GLY A 195 -9.54 1.40 -1.16
CA GLY A 195 -8.30 1.66 -1.90
C GLY A 195 -8.27 2.95 -2.72
N VAL A 196 -9.39 3.69 -2.83
CA VAL A 196 -9.46 4.95 -3.61
C VAL A 196 -10.11 6.12 -2.85
N LEU A 197 -10.37 5.99 -1.56
CA LEU A 197 -11.02 7.04 -0.75
C LEU A 197 -10.25 8.38 -0.76
N ALA A 198 -8.93 8.36 -0.97
CA ALA A 198 -8.11 9.56 -1.08
C ALA A 198 -8.50 10.47 -2.25
N LEU A 199 -9.03 9.92 -3.35
CA LEU A 199 -9.32 10.70 -4.56
C LEU A 199 -10.36 11.80 -4.27
N ALA A 200 -11.45 11.43 -3.58
CA ALA A 200 -12.50 12.36 -3.18
C ALA A 200 -12.01 13.35 -2.10
N GLU A 201 -11.12 12.92 -1.21
CA GLU A 201 -10.55 13.80 -0.19
C GLU A 201 -9.61 14.85 -0.84
N LEU A 202 -8.71 14.42 -1.72
CA LEU A 202 -7.77 15.30 -2.43
C LEU A 202 -8.48 16.32 -3.34
N ASP A 203 -9.65 15.98 -3.88
CA ASP A 203 -10.45 16.89 -4.69
C ASP A 203 -10.90 18.12 -3.88
N LYS A 204 -11.18 17.96 -2.58
CA LYS A 204 -11.52 19.07 -1.67
C LYS A 204 -10.37 20.06 -1.49
N HIS A 205 -9.13 19.61 -1.69
CA HIS A 205 -7.92 20.42 -1.66
C HIS A 205 -7.53 20.94 -3.05
N GLY A 206 -8.35 20.69 -4.08
CA GLY A 206 -8.08 21.08 -5.46
C GLY A 206 -6.99 20.26 -6.15
N ILE A 207 -6.54 19.16 -5.55
CA ILE A 207 -5.47 18.31 -6.08
C ILE A 207 -6.08 17.26 -7.02
N ALA A 208 -5.59 17.20 -8.26
CA ALA A 208 -5.98 16.14 -9.18
C ALA A 208 -5.39 14.81 -8.72
N ALA A 209 -6.23 13.77 -8.67
CA ALA A 209 -5.81 12.44 -8.29
C ALA A 209 -6.47 11.37 -9.18
N ILE A 210 -5.67 10.40 -9.59
CA ILE A 210 -6.12 9.18 -10.26
C ILE A 210 -5.70 7.95 -9.46
N ALA A 211 -6.42 6.86 -9.65
CA ALA A 211 -5.97 5.53 -9.32
C ALA A 211 -5.76 4.72 -10.61
N VAL A 212 -4.76 3.85 -10.62
CA VAL A 212 -4.53 2.86 -11.67
C VAL A 212 -4.95 1.47 -11.18
N ALA A 213 -5.40 0.62 -12.11
CA ALA A 213 -5.84 -0.72 -11.79
C ALA A 213 -4.70 -1.55 -11.18
N ALA A 214 -4.96 -2.23 -10.05
CA ALA A 214 -3.99 -3.13 -9.42
C ALA A 214 -3.44 -4.21 -10.36
N GLN A 215 -4.21 -4.59 -11.39
CA GLN A 215 -3.77 -5.56 -12.40
C GLN A 215 -2.92 -4.97 -13.53
N SER A 216 -2.80 -3.64 -13.61
CA SER A 216 -2.00 -2.95 -14.63
C SER A 216 -0.63 -2.53 -14.12
N ALA A 217 -0.48 -2.24 -12.83
CA ALA A 217 0.74 -1.73 -12.23
C ALA A 217 1.05 -2.41 -10.89
N CYS A 218 2.34 -2.60 -10.62
CA CYS A 218 2.83 -3.20 -9.39
C CYS A 218 2.74 -2.19 -8.23
N ILE A 219 1.94 -2.52 -7.20
CA ILE A 219 1.94 -1.74 -5.96
C ILE A 219 3.32 -1.83 -5.27
N GLY A 220 3.78 -0.71 -4.72
CA GLY A 220 5.12 -0.52 -4.19
C GLY A 220 6.16 -0.08 -5.23
N ASP A 221 5.79 0.15 -6.50
CA ASP A 221 6.67 0.70 -7.53
C ASP A 221 6.00 1.90 -8.25
N GLY A 222 6.48 3.11 -7.94
CA GLY A 222 5.94 4.33 -8.54
C GLY A 222 6.16 4.43 -10.05
N ARG A 223 7.20 3.77 -10.59
CA ARG A 223 7.46 3.74 -12.04
C ARG A 223 6.48 2.82 -12.74
N SER A 224 6.14 1.67 -12.15
CA SER A 224 5.09 0.80 -12.70
C SER A 224 3.73 1.52 -12.73
N THR A 225 3.38 2.26 -11.65
CA THR A 225 2.18 3.12 -11.64
C THR A 225 2.15 4.10 -12.80
N LEU A 226 3.27 4.76 -13.11
CA LEU A 226 3.37 5.69 -14.23
C LEU A 226 3.33 4.97 -15.59
N GLN A 227 4.24 4.02 -15.80
CA GLN A 227 4.57 3.48 -17.12
C GLN A 227 3.54 2.45 -17.61
N ASP A 228 3.05 1.61 -16.70
CA ASP A 228 2.15 0.51 -17.03
C ASP A 228 0.68 0.80 -16.68
N GLY A 229 0.46 1.77 -15.79
CA GLY A 229 -0.84 2.01 -15.17
C GLY A 229 -1.95 2.33 -16.16
N ILE A 230 -3.06 1.62 -16.02
CA ILE A 230 -4.34 1.93 -16.67
C ILE A 230 -5.25 2.55 -15.62
N ILE A 231 -5.74 3.76 -15.88
CA ILE A 231 -6.57 4.54 -14.96
C ILE A 231 -7.85 3.77 -14.65
N SER A 232 -8.10 3.46 -13.38
CA SER A 232 -9.31 2.77 -12.91
C SER A 232 -10.29 3.71 -12.21
N ASP A 233 -9.81 4.82 -11.66
CA ASP A 233 -10.65 5.86 -11.06
C ASP A 233 -9.98 7.24 -11.14
N ALA A 234 -10.77 8.30 -11.08
CA ALA A 234 -10.29 9.68 -11.15
C ALA A 234 -11.23 10.63 -10.40
N ASN A 235 -10.67 11.64 -9.73
CA ASN A 235 -11.47 12.70 -9.12
C ASN A 235 -11.83 13.82 -10.12
N ALA A 236 -12.71 14.75 -9.72
CA ALA A 236 -13.18 15.82 -10.59
C ALA A 236 -12.05 16.72 -11.09
N ALA A 237 -11.06 17.03 -10.24
CA ALA A 237 -9.86 17.76 -10.62
C ALA A 237 -9.04 17.02 -11.70
N ALA A 238 -8.87 15.70 -11.60
CA ALA A 238 -8.20 14.91 -12.61
C ALA A 238 -8.98 14.87 -13.94
N TYR A 239 -10.31 14.81 -13.91
CA TYR A 239 -11.11 14.91 -15.14
C TYR A 239 -10.92 16.24 -15.87
N ARG A 240 -10.72 17.35 -15.14
CA ARG A 240 -10.37 18.67 -15.71
C ARG A 240 -8.97 18.69 -16.34
N LEU A 241 -8.09 17.77 -15.95
CA LEU A 241 -6.79 17.52 -16.59
C LEU A 241 -6.87 16.47 -17.71
N ASP A 242 -8.07 16.16 -18.21
CA ASP A 242 -8.33 15.16 -19.24
C ASP A 242 -8.05 13.70 -18.85
N ALA A 243 -8.00 13.38 -17.55
CA ALA A 243 -7.99 11.99 -17.12
C ALA A 243 -9.24 11.24 -17.61
N ARG A 244 -9.08 10.00 -18.05
CA ARG A 244 -10.17 9.11 -18.48
C ARG A 244 -9.92 7.71 -17.93
N VAL A 245 -10.93 7.14 -17.27
CA VAL A 245 -10.90 5.73 -16.86
C VAL A 245 -10.72 4.85 -18.12
N GLY A 246 -9.85 3.85 -18.03
CA GLY A 246 -9.37 3.03 -19.13
C GLY A 246 -8.20 3.63 -19.91
N GLY A 247 -7.83 4.90 -19.66
CA GLY A 247 -6.68 5.56 -20.28
C GLY A 247 -5.34 5.18 -19.64
N SER A 248 -4.24 5.48 -20.32
CA SER A 248 -2.87 5.28 -19.81
C SER A 248 -2.45 6.41 -18.86
N ALA A 249 -1.90 6.04 -17.70
CA ALA A 249 -1.33 6.99 -16.74
C ALA A 249 -0.16 7.79 -17.35
N LEU A 250 0.73 7.13 -18.10
CA LEU A 250 1.84 7.77 -18.81
C LEU A 250 1.34 8.78 -19.85
N ALA A 251 0.32 8.42 -20.63
CA ALA A 251 -0.24 9.32 -21.63
C ALA A 251 -0.85 10.58 -20.99
N LEU A 252 -1.58 10.41 -19.87
CA LEU A 252 -2.09 11.53 -19.09
C LEU A 252 -0.96 12.41 -18.55
N ALA A 253 0.07 11.81 -17.94
CA ALA A 253 1.20 12.56 -17.39
C ALA A 253 1.88 13.42 -18.44
N ARG A 254 2.14 12.88 -19.64
CA ARG A 254 2.73 13.62 -20.76
C ARG A 254 1.84 14.77 -21.22
N ALA A 255 0.54 14.52 -21.39
CA ALA A 255 -0.39 15.57 -21.79
C ALA A 255 -0.48 16.72 -20.77
N VAL A 256 -0.47 16.40 -19.47
CA VAL A 256 -0.47 17.40 -18.39
C VAL A 256 0.86 18.16 -18.35
N ALA A 257 1.99 17.46 -18.51
CA ALA A 257 3.31 18.08 -18.50
C ALA A 257 3.50 19.08 -19.66
N GLU A 258 3.03 18.77 -20.86
CA GLU A 258 3.10 19.68 -22.01
C GLU A 258 2.23 20.94 -21.79
N LYS A 259 0.97 20.78 -21.38
CA LYS A 259 0.08 21.92 -21.08
C LYS A 259 0.61 22.82 -19.97
N HIS A 260 1.37 22.26 -19.02
CA HIS A 260 1.93 23.03 -17.91
C HIS A 260 3.20 23.80 -18.30
N LYS A 261 3.92 23.39 -19.36
CA LYS A 261 5.05 24.18 -19.90
C LYS A 261 4.60 25.43 -20.66
N GLU A 262 3.37 25.42 -21.17
CA GLU A 262 2.78 26.49 -21.98
C GLU A 262 2.12 27.62 -21.17
N ARG A 263 2.07 27.48 -19.83
CA ARG A 263 1.45 28.45 -18.90
C ARG A 263 2.50 29.17 -18.07
#